data_AF-A0A2C5X582-F1
#
_entry.id   AF-A0A2C5X582-F1
#
_cell.length_a   1.000
_cell.length_b   1.000
_cell.length_c   1.000
_cell.angle_alpha   90.00
_cell.angle_beta   90.00
_cell.angle_gamma   90.00
#
_symmetry.space_group_name_H-M   'P 1'
#
loop_
_entity.id
_entity.type
_entity.pdbx_description
1 polymer ?
#
loop_
_entity_poly.entity_id
_entity_poly.type
_entity_poly.pdbx_seq_one_letter_code
_entity_poly.pdbx_strand_id
1 'polypeptide(L)'
;MVKDTKTLKGAYDKLNKARPTDTIDEAFEDMDKILQNPLRKDATILQNWMYFQTVCNEHVEGSDEDEKIVFRIFLWLLPQEYREVAKMCCREDTKTDNAVKQLEMIRRAKKPDSQNKSNKSNLKCYNCGKEGHLKKP
;
A
#
# COMPACT_ATOMS: atom_id res chain seq x y z
N MET A 1 -17.80 8.90 -39.12
CA MET A 1 -16.34 8.68 -38.90
C MET A 1 -15.59 9.92 -39.34
N VAL A 2 -14.93 10.63 -38.42
CA VAL A 2 -14.12 11.81 -38.76
C VAL A 2 -12.92 11.34 -39.59
N LYS A 3 -12.87 11.71 -40.87
CA LYS A 3 -11.83 11.28 -41.85
C LYS A 3 -10.67 12.27 -41.99
N ASP A 4 -10.64 13.33 -41.21
CA ASP A 4 -9.63 14.39 -41.31
C ASP A 4 -8.62 14.30 -40.15
N THR A 5 -7.37 13.98 -40.51
CA THR A 5 -6.24 13.83 -39.59
C THR A 5 -5.86 15.14 -38.92
N LYS A 6 -6.12 16.29 -39.57
CA LYS A 6 -5.86 17.62 -39.01
C LYS A 6 -6.81 17.93 -37.85
N THR A 7 -8.09 17.59 -38.03
CA THR A 7 -9.12 17.69 -36.99
C THR A 7 -8.83 16.73 -35.82
N LEU A 8 -8.41 15.49 -36.11
CA LEU A 8 -8.02 14.51 -35.08
C LEU A 8 -6.83 14.99 -34.23
N LYS A 9 -5.77 15.49 -34.89
CA LYS A 9 -4.59 16.04 -34.21
C LYS A 9 -4.95 17.26 -33.35
N GLY A 10 -5.77 18.17 -33.87
CA GLY A 10 -6.25 19.32 -33.11
C GLY A 10 -7.08 18.96 -31.88
N ALA A 11 -7.86 17.87 -31.93
CA ALA A 11 -8.58 17.35 -30.77
C ALA A 11 -7.62 16.70 -29.76
N TYR A 12 -6.65 15.91 -30.23
CA TYR A 12 -5.63 15.29 -29.39
C TYR A 12 -4.80 16.34 -28.64
N ASP A 13 -4.31 17.38 -29.33
CA ASP A 13 -3.49 18.44 -28.73
C ASP A 13 -4.27 19.22 -27.65
N LYS A 14 -5.58 19.45 -27.87
CA LYS A 14 -6.46 20.09 -26.89
C LYS A 14 -6.67 19.21 -25.65
N LEU A 15 -6.92 17.92 -25.85
CA LEU A 15 -7.07 16.97 -24.75
C LEU A 15 -5.76 16.82 -23.96
N ASN A 16 -4.62 16.80 -24.65
CA ASN A 16 -3.31 16.69 -24.01
C ASN A 16 -2.95 17.94 -23.21
N LYS A 17 -3.31 19.14 -23.70
CA LYS A 17 -3.15 20.40 -22.95
C LYS A 17 -4.11 20.53 -21.76
N ALA A 18 -5.29 19.93 -21.86
CA ALA A 18 -6.27 19.92 -20.77
C ALA A 18 -5.99 18.83 -19.72
N ARG A 19 -5.06 17.91 -20.00
CA ARG A 19 -4.68 16.85 -19.07
C ARG A 19 -3.99 17.49 -17.87
N PRO A 20 -4.46 17.26 -16.64
CA PRO A 20 -3.76 17.69 -15.44
C PRO A 20 -2.35 17.12 -15.45
N THR A 21 -1.35 17.96 -15.15
CA THR A 21 0.02 17.50 -14.93
C THR A 21 0.02 16.50 -13.79
N ASP A 22 0.56 15.30 -14.02
CA ASP A 22 0.77 14.32 -12.96
C ASP A 22 1.94 14.79 -12.09
N THR A 23 1.62 15.28 -10.90
CA THR A 23 2.60 15.75 -9.91
C THR A 23 2.83 14.74 -8.79
N ILE A 24 2.34 13.50 -8.93
CA ILE A 24 2.40 12.51 -7.84
C ILE A 24 3.84 12.13 -7.54
N ASP A 25 4.67 11.93 -8.56
CA ASP A 25 6.09 11.57 -8.35
C ASP A 25 6.83 12.67 -7.58
N GLU A 26 6.63 13.94 -7.96
CA GLU A 26 7.20 15.12 -7.28
C GLU A 26 6.74 15.21 -5.82
N ALA A 27 5.44 15.01 -5.56
CA ALA A 27 4.89 15.03 -4.21
C ALA A 27 5.50 13.95 -3.29
N PHE A 28 5.71 12.74 -3.81
CA PHE A 28 6.38 11.67 -3.04
C PHE A 28 7.84 12.02 -2.74
N GLU A 29 8.56 12.67 -3.66
CA GLU A 29 9.95 13.08 -3.45
C GLU A 29 10.09 14.21 -2.42
N ASP A 30 9.18 15.17 -2.44
CA ASP A 30 9.21 16.27 -1.48
C ASP A 30 8.83 15.80 -0.06
N MET A 31 7.87 14.89 0.06
CA MET A 31 7.48 14.35 1.36
C MET A 31 8.56 13.46 2.00
N ASP A 32 9.34 12.73 1.20
CA ASP A 32 10.47 11.91 1.67
C ASP A 32 11.56 12.75 2.35
N LYS A 33 11.71 14.03 1.93
CA LYS A 33 12.65 14.97 2.55
C LYS A 33 12.16 15.51 3.89
N ILE A 34 10.84 15.51 4.12
CA ILE A 34 10.21 16.22 5.24
C ILE A 34 9.89 15.26 6.40
N LEU A 35 9.53 14.01 6.11
CA LEU A 35 8.89 13.15 7.11
C LEU A 35 9.70 11.87 7.38
N GLN A 36 9.87 11.54 8.66
CA GLN A 36 10.43 10.25 9.07
C GLN A 36 9.34 9.19 9.16
N ASN A 37 9.68 7.97 8.71
CA ASN A 37 8.77 6.85 8.57
C ASN A 37 8.19 6.39 9.93
N PRO A 38 6.88 6.60 10.19
CA PRO A 38 6.29 6.32 11.50
C PRO A 38 5.76 4.88 11.62
N LEU A 39 5.92 4.03 10.61
CA LEU A 39 5.28 2.72 10.61
C LEU A 39 5.88 1.77 11.64
N ARG A 40 4.99 1.12 12.40
CA ARG A 40 5.34 0.05 13.33
C ARG A 40 5.65 -1.23 12.56
N LYS A 41 6.86 -1.78 12.75
CA LYS A 41 7.35 -3.00 12.06
C LYS A 41 6.54 -4.26 12.40
N ASP A 42 5.97 -4.33 13.60
CA ASP A 42 5.18 -5.44 14.12
C ASP A 42 3.69 -5.38 13.70
N ALA A 43 3.21 -4.23 13.24
CA ALA A 43 1.81 -4.00 12.90
C ALA A 43 1.50 -4.28 11.41
N THR A 44 0.27 -4.67 11.10
CA THR A 44 -0.26 -4.73 9.72
C THR A 44 -0.36 -3.32 9.11
N ILE A 45 -0.42 -3.20 7.78
CA ILE A 45 -0.73 -1.92 7.11
C ILE A 45 -2.06 -1.38 7.60
N LEU A 46 -3.08 -2.24 7.75
CA LEU A 46 -4.37 -1.82 8.30
C LEU A 46 -4.24 -1.24 9.72
N GLN A 47 -3.46 -1.90 10.59
CA GLN A 47 -3.22 -1.42 11.95
C GLN A 47 -2.46 -0.10 11.98
N ASN A 48 -1.43 0.05 11.13
CA ASN A 48 -0.71 1.31 10.99
C ASN A 48 -1.62 2.43 10.45
N TRP A 49 -2.49 2.12 9.48
CA TRP A 49 -3.47 3.06 8.95
C TRP A 49 -4.44 3.52 10.04
N MET A 50 -5.08 2.59 10.77
CA MET A 50 -6.03 2.92 11.83
C MET A 50 -5.38 3.78 12.93
N TYR A 51 -4.14 3.47 13.28
CA TYR A 51 -3.37 4.27 14.24
C TYR A 51 -3.13 5.68 13.71
N PHE A 52 -2.62 5.81 12.48
CA PHE A 52 -2.35 7.09 11.85
C PHE A 52 -3.62 7.95 11.73
N GLN A 53 -4.72 7.35 11.27
CA GLN A 53 -6.02 8.01 11.16
C GLN A 53 -6.49 8.51 12.52
N THR A 54 -6.35 7.72 13.58
CA THR A 54 -6.74 8.13 14.94
C THR A 54 -5.94 9.35 15.41
N VAL A 55 -4.63 9.36 15.19
CA VAL A 55 -3.75 10.49 15.54
C VAL A 55 -4.13 11.76 14.74
N CYS A 56 -4.44 11.62 13.46
CA CYS A 56 -4.87 12.75 12.63
C CYS A 56 -6.27 13.25 12.98
N ASN A 57 -7.21 12.35 13.31
CA ASN A 57 -8.59 12.71 13.67
C ASN A 57 -8.70 13.49 14.98
N GLU A 58 -7.68 13.49 15.84
CA GLU A 58 -7.60 14.42 16.98
C GLU A 58 -7.54 15.89 16.53
N HIS A 59 -7.21 16.15 15.26
CA HIS A 59 -6.93 17.48 14.72
C HIS A 59 -7.75 17.85 13.47
N VAL A 60 -8.58 16.93 12.95
CA VAL A 60 -9.33 17.12 11.68
C VAL A 60 -10.81 16.77 11.89
N GLU A 61 -11.73 17.63 11.44
CA GLU A 61 -13.17 17.35 11.45
C GLU A 61 -13.47 16.12 10.57
N GLY A 62 -14.36 15.22 11.02
CA GLY A 62 -14.49 13.88 10.42
C GLY A 62 -15.28 13.81 9.11
N SER A 63 -14.88 14.51 8.06
CA SER A 63 -15.47 14.36 6.71
C SER A 63 -14.82 13.26 5.86
N ASP A 64 -15.52 12.78 4.84
CA ASP A 64 -14.99 11.80 3.89
C ASP A 64 -13.81 12.36 3.08
N GLU A 65 -13.84 13.65 2.73
CA GLU A 65 -12.73 14.35 2.08
C GLU A 65 -11.49 14.41 2.98
N ASP A 66 -11.69 14.64 4.28
CA ASP A 66 -10.61 14.67 5.26
C ASP A 66 -9.95 13.30 5.42
N GLU A 67 -10.73 12.22 5.47
CA GLU A 67 -10.19 10.86 5.49
C GLU A 67 -9.32 10.58 4.25
N LYS A 68 -9.76 11.00 3.05
CA LYS A 68 -8.97 10.81 1.82
C LYS A 68 -7.65 11.57 1.86
N ILE A 69 -7.64 12.80 2.36
CA ILE A 69 -6.42 13.60 2.51
C ILE A 69 -5.47 12.90 3.49
N VAL A 70 -5.97 12.51 4.66
CA VAL A 70 -5.19 11.79 5.68
C VAL A 70 -4.64 10.48 5.12
N PHE A 71 -5.42 9.74 4.33
CA PHE A 71 -4.97 8.51 3.71
C PHE A 71 -3.88 8.74 2.66
N ARG A 72 -3.96 9.80 1.85
CA ARG A 72 -2.88 10.15 0.91
C ARG A 72 -1.58 10.48 1.63
N ILE A 73 -1.65 11.20 2.75
CA ILE A 73 -0.48 11.47 3.59
C ILE A 73 0.09 10.15 4.12
N PHE A 74 -0.76 9.24 4.60
CA PHE A 74 -0.32 7.90 5.03
C PHE A 74 0.43 7.16 3.91
N LEU A 75 -0.08 7.19 2.67
CA LEU A 75 0.57 6.57 1.51
C LEU A 75 1.95 7.16 1.21
N TRP A 76 2.12 8.47 1.34
CA TRP A 76 3.42 9.14 1.16
C TRP A 76 4.46 8.74 2.21
N LEU A 77 4.00 8.41 3.42
CA LEU A 77 4.84 8.02 4.54
C LEU A 77 5.27 6.55 4.51
N LEU A 78 4.73 5.75 3.60
CA LEU A 78 5.10 4.35 3.50
C LEU A 78 6.56 4.19 3.04
N PRO A 79 7.31 3.19 3.57
CA PRO A 79 8.66 2.95 3.12
C PRO A 79 8.74 2.66 1.62
N GLN A 80 9.91 2.89 1.04
CA GLN A 80 10.20 2.79 -0.40
C GLN A 80 9.65 1.52 -1.07
N GLU A 81 9.59 0.41 -0.33
CA GLU A 81 9.05 -0.84 -0.82
C GLU A 81 7.57 -0.85 -1.23
N TYR A 82 6.79 0.09 -0.72
CA TYR A 82 5.39 0.27 -1.06
C TYR A 82 5.16 1.36 -2.11
N ARG A 83 6.21 2.11 -2.48
CA ARG A 83 6.11 3.37 -3.21
C ARG A 83 5.36 3.24 -4.54
N GLU A 84 5.66 2.22 -5.33
CA GLU A 84 5.02 2.04 -6.64
C GLU A 84 3.50 1.79 -6.51
N VAL A 85 3.09 0.94 -5.57
CA VAL A 85 1.66 0.69 -5.32
C VAL A 85 0.98 1.90 -4.70
N ALA A 86 1.66 2.60 -3.77
CA ALA A 86 1.15 3.83 -3.19
C ALA A 86 0.87 4.91 -4.25
N LYS A 87 1.80 5.12 -5.19
CA LYS A 87 1.62 6.04 -6.32
C LYS A 87 0.47 5.63 -7.22
N MET A 88 0.33 4.35 -7.55
CA MET A 88 -0.81 3.85 -8.33
C MET A 88 -2.14 4.10 -7.60
N CYS A 89 -2.21 3.84 -6.30
CA CYS A 89 -3.41 4.12 -5.51
C CYS A 89 -3.79 5.60 -5.54
N CYS A 90 -2.81 6.52 -5.49
CA CYS A 90 -3.06 7.95 -5.62
C CYS A 90 -3.57 8.34 -7.02
N ARG A 91 -2.99 7.79 -8.09
CA ARG A 91 -3.38 8.07 -9.49
C ARG A 91 -4.79 7.61 -9.81
N GLU A 92 -5.16 6.44 -9.32
CA GLU A 92 -6.45 5.80 -9.61
C GLU A 92 -7.56 6.19 -8.63
N ASP A 93 -7.28 7.07 -7.65
CA ASP A 93 -8.17 7.39 -6.53
C ASP A 93 -8.75 6.12 -5.90
N THR A 94 -7.87 5.15 -5.64
CA THR A 94 -8.26 3.83 -5.14
C THR A 94 -8.88 3.95 -3.75
N LYS A 95 -10.02 3.28 -3.54
CA LYS A 95 -10.66 3.20 -2.22
C LYS A 95 -9.70 2.68 -1.15
N THR A 96 -9.76 3.29 0.04
CA THR A 96 -8.90 2.99 1.20
C THR A 96 -8.78 1.49 1.47
N ASP A 97 -9.90 0.77 1.51
CA ASP A 97 -9.92 -0.67 1.81
C ASP A 97 -9.19 -1.50 0.75
N ASN A 98 -9.31 -1.13 -0.53
CA ASN A 98 -8.65 -1.81 -1.64
C ASN A 98 -7.15 -1.51 -1.66
N ALA A 99 -6.77 -0.25 -1.43
CA ALA A 99 -5.36 0.15 -1.31
C ALA A 99 -4.67 -0.59 -0.16
N VAL A 100 -5.29 -0.66 1.02
CA VAL A 100 -4.77 -1.42 2.16
C VAL A 100 -4.60 -2.91 1.81
N LYS A 101 -5.56 -3.53 1.13
CA LYS A 101 -5.43 -4.93 0.68
C LYS A 101 -4.23 -5.13 -0.25
N GLN A 102 -4.00 -4.22 -1.19
CA GLN A 102 -2.85 -4.30 -2.11
C GLN A 102 -1.51 -4.18 -1.38
N LEU A 103 -1.41 -3.22 -0.46
CA LEU A 103 -0.21 -3.01 0.37
C LEU A 103 0.08 -4.20 1.29
N GLU A 104 -0.96 -4.85 1.84
CA GLU A 104 -0.81 -6.08 2.62
C GLU A 104 -0.26 -7.24 1.81
N MET A 105 -0.61 -7.36 0.53
CA MET A 105 -0.04 -8.40 -0.34
C MET A 105 1.47 -8.22 -0.47
N ILE A 106 1.95 -6.99 -0.63
CA ILE A 106 3.39 -6.67 -0.69
C ILE A 106 4.08 -7.03 0.64
N ARG A 107 3.48 -6.58 1.76
CA ARG A 107 4.02 -6.85 3.10
C ARG A 107 4.15 -8.35 3.37
N ARG A 108 3.15 -9.14 2.96
CA ARG A 108 3.15 -10.60 3.12
C ARG A 108 4.19 -11.27 2.22
N ALA A 109 4.29 -10.85 0.96
CA ALA A 109 5.30 -11.37 0.03
C ALA A 109 6.74 -11.12 0.53
N LYS A 110 6.96 -10.06 1.31
CA LYS A 110 8.27 -9.73 1.89
C LYS A 110 8.62 -10.42 3.20
N LYS A 111 7.64 -10.94 3.94
CA LYS A 111 7.97 -11.83 5.06
C LYS A 111 8.45 -13.14 4.44
N PRO A 112 9.74 -13.52 4.56
CA PRO A 112 10.15 -14.86 4.16
C PRO A 112 9.29 -15.81 4.96
N ASP A 113 8.62 -16.74 4.26
CA ASP A 113 7.63 -17.66 4.81
C ASP A 113 7.94 -18.13 6.24
N SER A 114 7.40 -17.42 7.23
CA SER A 114 7.13 -17.99 8.55
C SER A 114 5.85 -18.84 8.50
N GLN A 115 5.28 -19.05 7.31
CA GLN A 115 4.38 -20.15 6.98
C GLN A 115 5.16 -21.32 6.34
N ASN A 116 6.27 -21.73 6.95
CA ASN A 116 6.68 -23.12 6.92
C ASN A 116 5.67 -23.97 7.74
N LYS A 117 4.43 -24.08 7.24
CA LYS A 117 3.49 -25.10 7.72
C LYS A 117 3.97 -26.45 7.16
N SER A 118 4.67 -27.16 8.05
CA SER A 118 5.02 -28.58 8.01
C SER A 118 6.42 -29.01 7.56
N ASN A 119 7.47 -28.36 8.05
CA ASN A 119 8.67 -29.16 8.42
C ASN A 119 8.41 -29.90 9.74
N LYS A 120 7.42 -30.80 9.72
CA LYS A 120 7.18 -31.81 10.77
C LYS A 120 8.21 -32.95 10.68
N SER A 121 9.11 -32.87 9.70
CA SER A 121 10.09 -33.88 9.35
C SER A 121 11.31 -33.94 10.27
N ASN A 122 11.61 -32.91 11.07
CA ASN A 122 12.84 -32.91 11.90
C ASN A 122 12.58 -32.87 13.42
N LEU A 123 11.31 -32.86 13.85
CA LEU A 123 10.98 -32.95 15.28
C LEU A 123 10.86 -34.42 15.67
N LYS A 124 11.84 -34.90 16.45
CA LYS A 124 11.79 -36.22 17.08
C LYS A 124 10.69 -36.23 18.13
N CYS A 125 9.77 -37.19 18.03
CA CYS A 125 8.76 -37.42 19.06
C CYS A 125 9.44 -37.70 20.40
N TYR A 126 9.17 -36.86 21.40
CA TYR A 126 9.78 -36.98 22.74
C TYR A 126 9.56 -38.34 23.42
N ASN A 127 8.58 -39.13 22.96
CA ASN A 127 8.28 -40.44 23.52
C ASN A 127 8.99 -41.60 22.79
N CYS A 128 9.20 -41.52 21.47
CA CYS A 128 9.74 -42.63 20.68
C CYS A 128 11.02 -42.32 19.89
N GLY A 129 11.48 -41.07 19.92
CA GLY A 129 12.70 -40.61 19.23
C GLY A 129 12.61 -40.57 17.71
N LYS A 130 11.47 -40.97 17.11
CA LYS A 130 11.25 -40.98 15.65
C LYS A 130 10.73 -39.64 15.16
N GLU A 131 11.16 -39.27 13.96
CA GLU A 131 10.75 -38.03 13.28
C GLU A 131 9.38 -38.19 12.59
N GLY A 132 8.75 -37.07 12.21
CA GLY A 132 7.54 -37.07 11.37
C GLY A 132 6.20 -37.02 12.12
N HIS A 133 6.17 -37.07 13.45
CA HIS A 133 4.93 -36.95 14.23
C HIS A 133 5.13 -36.32 15.61
N LEU A 134 4.07 -35.65 16.08
CA LEU A 134 3.91 -35.24 17.48
C LEU A 134 2.77 -36.06 18.08
N LYS A 135 2.96 -36.58 19.29
CA LYS A 135 2.00 -37.44 19.99
C LYS A 135 0.61 -36.78 19.97
N LYS A 136 -0.39 -37.45 19.38
CA LYS A 136 -1.79 -37.06 19.59
C LYS A 136 -2.21 -37.48 21.00
N PRO A 137 -3.08 -36.70 21.66
CA PRO A 137 -3.62 -37.04 22.98
C PRO A 137 -4.26 -38.42 23.00
#